data_AF-A0A8J5LZM2-F1
#
_entry.id   AF-A0A8J5LZM2-F1
#
_cell.length_a   1.000
_cell.length_b   1.000
_cell.length_c   1.000
_cell.angle_alpha   90.00
_cell.angle_beta   90.00
_cell.angle_gamma   90.00
#
_symmetry.space_group_name_H-M   'P 1'
#
loop_
_entity.id
_entity.type
_entity.pdbx_description
1 polymer ?
#
loop_
_entity_poly.entity_id
_entity_poly.type
_entity_poly.pdbx_seq_one_letter_code
_entity_poly.pdbx_strand_id
1 'polypeptide(L)'
;MLGLVEQNLPFGSNQSNAVQLQYNTGLSNGFSTRDAKSIKRKFYALKNTRKHTRDPSSPADVDQAKRVYRLIEEHCGVLVLDDTVTVDAVSPAGSLDDAATAPPTAMASLEVSEMEYRRERDAQRRQDEVRREEQEQMREERREERERLREERFLALIAQIAKKQD
;
A
#
# COMPACT_ATOMS: atom_id res chain seq x y z
N MET A 1 0.02 21.35 -2.11
CA MET A 1 0.35 19.94 -1.78
C MET A 1 -0.88 19.21 -1.27
N LEU A 2 -1.43 19.57 -0.09
CA LEU A 2 -2.60 18.89 0.48
C LEU A 2 -3.81 18.87 -0.47
N GLY A 3 -4.11 19.98 -1.14
CA GLY A 3 -5.19 20.02 -2.14
C GLY A 3 -4.99 19.07 -3.33
N LEU A 4 -3.75 18.78 -3.74
CA LEU A 4 -3.49 17.81 -4.80
C LEU A 4 -3.67 16.36 -4.31
N VAL A 5 -3.31 16.09 -3.04
CA VAL A 5 -3.57 14.79 -2.40
C VAL A 5 -5.07 14.58 -2.21
N GLU A 6 -5.81 15.63 -1.89
CA GLU A 6 -7.28 15.62 -1.77
C GLU A 6 -7.97 15.38 -3.11
N GLN A 7 -7.49 16.00 -4.20
CA GLN A 7 -8.06 15.82 -5.54
C GLN A 7 -7.80 14.43 -6.13
N ASN A 8 -6.62 13.85 -5.89
CA ASN A 8 -6.22 12.59 -6.51
C ASN A 8 -6.46 11.37 -5.60
N LEU A 9 -6.81 11.58 -4.33
CA LEU A 9 -6.98 10.56 -3.28
C LEU A 9 -6.02 9.37 -3.41
N PRO A 10 -4.70 9.61 -3.41
CA PRO A 10 -3.74 8.64 -3.92
C PRO A 10 -3.68 7.38 -3.04
N PHE A 11 -4.11 6.27 -3.60
CA PHE A 11 -3.92 4.94 -3.08
C PHE A 11 -2.81 4.20 -3.85
N GLY A 12 -1.81 3.71 -3.13
CA GLY A 12 -0.66 3.03 -3.73
C GLY A 12 0.31 3.95 -4.49
N SER A 13 1.26 3.32 -5.19
CA SER A 13 2.42 3.98 -5.79
C SER A 13 2.08 4.78 -7.06
N ASN A 14 1.22 4.24 -7.93
CA ASN A 14 0.90 4.87 -9.22
C ASN A 14 0.18 6.21 -9.04
N GLN A 15 -0.79 6.26 -8.13
CA GLN A 15 -1.55 7.48 -7.84
C GLN A 15 -0.69 8.51 -7.10
N SER A 16 0.28 8.06 -6.29
CA SER A 16 1.26 8.95 -5.67
C SER A 16 2.17 9.65 -6.70
N ASN A 17 2.47 9.00 -7.82
CA ASN A 17 3.24 9.60 -8.92
C ASN A 17 2.43 10.66 -9.68
N ALA A 18 1.11 10.47 -9.80
CA ALA A 18 0.23 11.48 -10.41
C ALA A 18 0.21 12.79 -9.58
N VAL A 19 0.11 12.68 -8.25
CA VAL A 19 0.21 13.85 -7.35
C VAL A 19 1.57 14.53 -7.49
N GLN A 20 2.65 13.76 -7.63
CA GLN A 20 3.98 14.31 -7.84
C GLN A 20 4.07 15.12 -9.13
N LEU A 21 3.57 14.56 -10.23
CA LEU A 21 3.61 15.21 -11.54
C LEU A 21 2.88 16.55 -11.47
N GLN A 22 1.63 16.56 -10.98
CA GLN A 22 0.85 17.78 -10.83
C GLN A 22 1.50 18.79 -9.87
N TYR A 23 2.10 18.31 -8.78
CA TYR A 23 2.82 19.16 -7.83
C TYR A 23 4.00 19.87 -8.49
N ASN A 24 4.80 19.13 -9.28
CA ASN A 24 5.98 19.67 -9.94
C ASN A 24 5.65 20.54 -11.15
N THR A 25 4.58 20.25 -11.89
CA THR A 25 4.09 21.10 -13.00
C THR A 25 3.62 22.48 -12.52
N GLY A 26 3.08 22.56 -11.31
CA GLY A 26 2.63 23.83 -10.71
C GLY A 26 3.72 24.61 -9.96
N LEU A 27 4.99 24.18 -9.99
CA LEU A 27 6.07 24.91 -9.31
C LEU A 27 6.49 26.14 -10.10
N SER A 28 6.65 27.28 -9.43
CA SER A 28 7.27 28.46 -10.03
C SER A 28 8.78 28.23 -10.22
N ASN A 29 9.37 28.89 -11.21
CA ASN A 29 10.81 28.84 -11.46
C ASN A 29 11.58 29.17 -10.17
N GLY A 30 12.48 28.26 -9.75
CA GLY A 30 13.31 28.40 -8.56
C GLY A 30 13.06 27.36 -7.44
N PHE A 31 11.94 26.63 -7.47
CA PHE A 31 11.72 25.51 -6.54
C PHE A 31 12.23 24.19 -7.12
N SER A 32 12.97 23.42 -6.31
CA SER A 32 13.39 22.07 -6.69
C SER A 32 12.18 21.13 -6.81
N THR A 33 12.22 20.27 -7.83
CA THR A 33 11.26 19.18 -8.01
C THR A 33 11.24 18.28 -6.77
N ARG A 34 10.05 17.87 -6.34
CA ARG A 34 9.90 16.91 -5.23
C ARG A 34 9.63 15.50 -5.76
N ASP A 35 10.16 14.52 -5.05
CA ASP A 35 9.85 13.11 -5.25
C ASP A 35 8.46 12.76 -4.69
N ALA A 36 7.76 11.78 -5.30
CA ALA A 36 6.52 11.23 -4.77
C ALA A 36 6.68 10.76 -3.31
N LYS A 37 7.83 10.15 -2.98
CA LYS A 37 8.16 9.71 -1.61
C LYS A 37 8.29 10.89 -0.63
N SER A 38 8.82 12.02 -1.09
CA SER A 38 8.95 13.24 -0.28
C SER A 38 7.58 13.85 0.01
N ILE A 39 6.72 13.94 -1.00
CA ILE A 39 5.33 14.40 -0.88
C ILE A 39 4.56 13.51 0.10
N LYS A 40 4.63 12.18 -0.08
CA LYS A 40 4.00 11.21 0.82
C LYS A 40 4.51 11.38 2.26
N ARG A 41 5.82 11.46 2.47
CA ARG A 41 6.40 11.65 3.81
C ARG A 41 5.88 12.91 4.49
N LYS A 42 5.81 14.03 3.77
CA LYS A 42 5.28 15.29 4.31
C LYS A 42 3.79 15.17 4.67
N PHE A 43 2.98 14.54 3.83
CA PHE A 43 1.56 14.29 4.12
C PHE A 43 1.38 13.42 5.37
N TYR A 44 2.12 12.31 5.47
CA TYR A 44 2.03 11.42 6.63
C TYR A 44 2.56 12.06 7.91
N ALA A 45 3.55 12.95 7.83
CA ALA A 45 3.99 13.74 8.98
C ALA A 45 2.85 14.65 9.51
N LEU A 46 2.13 15.31 8.60
CA LEU A 46 0.98 16.16 8.95
C LEU A 46 -0.16 15.34 9.58
N LYS A 47 -0.57 14.22 8.95
CA LYS A 47 -1.67 13.40 9.49
C LYS A 47 -1.34 12.75 10.83
N ASN A 48 -0.07 12.40 11.05
CA ASN A 48 0.41 11.82 12.31
C ASN A 48 0.76 12.87 13.37
N THR A 49 0.59 14.17 13.09
CA THR A 49 0.83 15.22 14.09
C THR A 49 -0.18 15.04 15.22
N ARG A 50 0.34 14.72 16.41
CA ARG A 50 -0.46 14.64 17.64
C ARG A 50 -0.87 16.05 18.04
N LYS A 51 -2.12 16.22 18.46
CA LYS A 51 -2.54 17.48 19.09
C LYS A 51 -1.66 17.69 20.32
N HIS A 52 -1.09 18.88 20.49
CA HIS A 52 -0.38 19.20 21.72
C HIS A 52 -1.41 19.24 22.86
N THR A 53 -1.09 18.61 23.99
CA THR A 53 -2.01 18.38 25.12
C THR A 53 -2.64 19.65 25.69
N ARG A 54 -2.08 20.84 25.41
CA ARG A 54 -2.47 22.11 26.00
C ARG A 54 -3.25 23.04 25.05
N ASP A 55 -3.14 22.87 23.74
CA ASP A 55 -3.84 23.70 22.75
C ASP A 55 -4.93 22.88 22.03
N PRO A 56 -6.21 23.26 22.14
CA PRO A 56 -7.30 22.54 21.47
C PRO A 56 -7.33 22.78 19.96
N SER A 57 -6.71 23.87 19.48
CA SER A 57 -6.70 24.27 18.08
C SER A 57 -5.52 23.64 17.34
N SER A 58 -5.81 22.64 16.53
CA SER A 58 -4.86 22.08 15.57
C SER A 58 -4.63 23.06 14.40
N PRO A 59 -3.41 23.13 13.83
CA PRO A 59 -3.19 23.88 12.59
C PRO A 59 -4.09 23.38 11.46
N ALA A 60 -4.61 24.29 10.63
CA ALA A 60 -5.55 23.97 9.55
C ALA A 60 -5.03 22.88 8.60
N ASP A 61 -3.73 22.90 8.31
CA ASP A 61 -3.05 21.90 7.48
C ASP A 61 -3.08 20.48 8.09
N VAL A 62 -3.00 20.36 9.41
CA VAL A 62 -3.06 19.06 10.11
C VAL A 62 -4.47 18.50 10.05
N ASP A 63 -5.47 19.36 10.25
CA ASP A 63 -6.87 18.96 10.17
C ASP A 63 -7.27 18.60 8.74
N GLN A 64 -6.82 19.37 7.75
CA GLN A 64 -7.00 19.00 6.34
C GLN A 64 -6.34 17.66 6.03
N ALA A 65 -5.09 17.44 6.45
CA ALA A 65 -4.40 16.17 6.21
C ALA A 65 -5.14 14.97 6.82
N LYS A 66 -5.69 15.12 8.03
CA LYS A 66 -6.50 14.08 8.69
C LYS A 66 -7.82 13.82 7.97
N ARG A 67 -8.51 14.88 7.49
CA ARG A 67 -9.73 14.73 6.68
C ARG A 67 -9.45 14.00 5.37
N VAL A 68 -8.43 14.44 4.63
CA VAL A 68 -8.01 13.84 3.37
C VAL A 68 -7.62 12.38 3.55
N TYR A 69 -6.93 12.05 4.64
CA TYR A 69 -6.59 10.66 4.94
C TYR A 69 -7.83 9.77 5.11
N ARG A 70 -8.88 10.24 5.81
CA ARG A 70 -10.15 9.52 5.90
C ARG A 70 -10.84 9.36 4.56
N LEU A 71 -10.82 10.39 3.72
CA LEU A 71 -11.38 10.32 2.36
C LEU A 71 -10.65 9.28 1.50
N ILE A 72 -9.33 9.16 1.64
CA ILE A 72 -8.55 8.12 0.97
C ILE A 72 -8.98 6.73 1.48
N GLU A 73 -9.11 6.55 2.80
CA GLU A 73 -9.57 5.28 3.38
C GLU A 73 -10.98 4.91 2.94
N GLU A 74 -11.90 5.87 2.89
CA GLU A 74 -13.27 5.69 2.38
C GLU A 74 -13.26 5.30 0.90
N HIS A 75 -12.51 6.03 0.06
CA HIS A 75 -12.41 5.76 -1.37
C HIS A 75 -11.83 4.37 -1.70
N CYS A 76 -11.01 3.81 -0.80
CA CYS A 76 -10.40 2.50 -0.97
C CYS A 76 -11.14 1.37 -0.25
N GLY A 77 -12.05 1.71 0.67
CA GLY A 77 -12.76 0.78 1.55
C GLY A 77 -14.08 0.23 1.00
N VAL A 78 -14.54 0.69 -0.17
CA VAL A 78 -15.83 0.26 -0.74
C VAL A 78 -15.69 -1.06 -1.50
N LEU A 79 -15.77 -2.18 -0.77
CA LEU A 79 -16.47 -3.38 -1.23
C LEU A 79 -17.82 -3.39 -0.50
N VAL A 80 -18.87 -2.82 -1.10
CA VAL A 80 -20.23 -3.10 -0.66
C VAL A 80 -20.53 -4.53 -1.10
N LEU A 81 -20.49 -5.46 -0.14
CA LEU A 81 -21.04 -6.79 -0.30
C LEU A 81 -22.53 -6.69 0.02
N ASP A 82 -23.36 -6.39 -0.99
CA ASP A 82 -24.82 -6.43 -0.86
C ASP A 82 -25.29 -7.91 -0.80
N ASP A 83 -25.22 -8.52 0.37
CA ASP A 83 -25.93 -9.77 0.68
C ASP A 83 -27.38 -9.44 1.06
N THR A 84 -28.18 -8.93 0.11
CA THR A 84 -29.63 -8.89 0.31
C THR A 84 -30.21 -10.25 -0.04
N VAL A 85 -30.17 -11.16 0.94
CA VAL A 85 -31.05 -12.33 0.98
C VAL A 85 -32.47 -11.81 1.15
N THR A 86 -33.21 -11.63 0.06
CA THR A 86 -34.66 -11.40 0.11
C THR A 86 -35.35 -12.75 0.28
N VAL A 87 -35.54 -13.14 1.54
CA VAL A 87 -36.59 -14.06 1.94
C VAL A 87 -37.84 -13.23 2.22
N ASP A 88 -38.88 -13.39 1.40
CA ASP A 88 -40.22 -13.60 1.95
C ASP A 88 -41.20 -14.18 0.91
N ALA A 89 -42.08 -15.04 1.43
CA ALA A 89 -42.91 -16.01 0.74
C ALA A 89 -44.21 -15.42 0.15
N VAL A 90 -44.79 -16.06 -0.87
CA VAL A 90 -46.08 -16.78 -0.78
C VAL A 90 -46.40 -17.60 -2.05
N SER A 91 -46.78 -18.86 -1.86
CA SER A 91 -47.39 -19.82 -2.82
C SER A 91 -48.88 -19.46 -3.09
N PRO A 92 -49.67 -20.08 -4.03
CA PRO A 92 -49.57 -21.48 -4.48
C PRO A 92 -49.96 -21.81 -5.96
N ALA A 93 -49.82 -23.12 -6.27
CA ALA A 93 -50.56 -23.92 -7.23
C ALA A 93 -50.09 -23.94 -8.71
N GLY A 94 -49.42 -25.04 -9.05
CA GLY A 94 -49.20 -25.50 -10.43
C GLY A 94 -48.50 -26.85 -10.39
N SER A 95 -49.25 -27.91 -10.67
CA SER A 95 -48.87 -29.31 -10.59
C SER A 95 -47.90 -29.78 -11.68
N LEU A 96 -47.32 -30.95 -11.41
CA LEU A 96 -46.74 -31.97 -12.30
C LEU A 96 -45.19 -32.03 -12.37
N ASP A 97 -44.70 -33.10 -11.72
CA ASP A 97 -43.64 -34.03 -12.14
C ASP A 97 -42.49 -33.51 -13.03
N ASP A 98 -41.25 -33.57 -12.52
CA ASP A 98 -40.23 -34.47 -13.10
C ASP A 98 -39.01 -34.60 -12.17
N ALA A 99 -38.51 -35.83 -12.03
CA ALA A 99 -37.32 -36.16 -11.27
C ALA A 99 -36.08 -35.92 -12.13
N ALA A 100 -35.54 -34.69 -12.11
CA ALA A 100 -34.26 -34.40 -12.75
C ALA A 100 -33.12 -34.37 -11.71
N THR A 101 -32.52 -35.55 -11.49
CA THR A 101 -31.20 -35.68 -10.90
C THR A 101 -30.21 -34.84 -11.71
N ALA A 102 -29.74 -33.72 -11.16
CA ALA A 102 -28.68 -32.92 -11.76
C ALA A 102 -27.41 -33.79 -11.93
N PRO A 103 -26.70 -33.71 -13.08
CA PRO A 103 -25.55 -34.57 -13.32
C PRO A 103 -24.39 -34.19 -12.38
N PRO A 104 -23.77 -35.14 -11.66
CA PRO A 104 -22.67 -34.90 -10.72
C PRO A 104 -21.39 -34.32 -11.37
N THR A 105 -21.35 -34.23 -12.70
CA THR A 105 -20.20 -33.75 -13.48
C THR A 105 -20.04 -32.23 -13.43
N ALA A 106 -21.13 -31.45 -13.34
CA ALA A 106 -21.06 -29.98 -13.35
C ALA A 106 -20.52 -29.40 -12.03
N MET A 107 -20.86 -30.03 -10.90
CA MET A 107 -20.33 -29.65 -9.57
C MET A 107 -18.82 -29.93 -9.48
N ALA A 108 -18.35 -31.05 -10.03
CA ALA A 108 -16.93 -31.40 -10.06
C ALA A 108 -16.10 -30.42 -10.91
N SER A 109 -16.63 -29.92 -12.04
CA SER A 109 -15.93 -28.94 -12.88
C SER A 109 -15.80 -27.57 -12.22
N LEU A 110 -16.80 -27.13 -11.45
CA LEU A 110 -16.74 -25.89 -10.67
C LEU A 110 -15.76 -26.01 -9.48
N GLU A 111 -15.74 -27.15 -8.79
CA GLU A 111 -14.80 -27.41 -7.68
C GLU A 111 -13.34 -27.47 -8.14
N VAL A 112 -13.08 -28.07 -9.31
CA VAL A 112 -11.74 -28.10 -9.92
C VAL A 112 -11.30 -26.67 -10.29
N SER A 113 -12.19 -25.86 -10.86
CA SER A 113 -11.90 -24.46 -11.19
C SER A 113 -11.64 -23.59 -9.95
N GLU A 114 -12.40 -23.79 -8.86
CA GLU A 114 -12.12 -23.13 -7.58
C GLU A 114 -10.80 -23.56 -6.95
N MET A 115 -10.46 -24.85 -7.01
CA MET A 115 -9.19 -25.37 -6.50
C MET A 115 -7.99 -24.80 -7.25
N GLU A 116 -8.08 -24.68 -8.58
CA GLU A 116 -7.06 -24.02 -9.39
C GLU A 116 -6.92 -22.54 -9.04
N TYR A 117 -8.04 -21.82 -8.90
CA TYR A 117 -8.01 -20.40 -8.49
C TYR A 117 -7.41 -20.18 -7.09
N ARG A 118 -7.66 -21.10 -6.13
CA ARG A 118 -7.03 -21.05 -4.80
C ARG A 118 -5.52 -21.29 -4.89
N ARG A 119 -5.08 -22.28 -5.68
CA ARG A 119 -3.66 -22.59 -5.91
C ARG A 119 -2.93 -21.44 -6.61
N GLU A 120 -3.54 -20.84 -7.62
CA GLU A 120 -3.01 -19.69 -8.36
C GLU A 120 -2.78 -18.50 -7.41
N ARG A 121 -3.77 -18.19 -6.56
CA ARG A 121 -3.67 -17.10 -5.58
C ARG A 121 -2.55 -17.32 -4.56
N ASP A 122 -2.37 -18.56 -4.10
CA ASP A 122 -1.29 -18.89 -3.17
C ASP A 122 0.09 -18.92 -3.85
N ALA A 123 0.15 -19.27 -5.14
CA ALA A 123 1.36 -19.12 -5.95
C ALA A 123 1.72 -17.65 -6.15
N GLN A 124 0.73 -16.79 -6.43
CA GLN A 124 0.92 -15.36 -6.58
C GLN A 124 1.43 -14.72 -5.29
N ARG A 125 0.84 -15.08 -4.13
CA ARG A 125 1.32 -14.61 -2.82
C ARG A 125 2.77 -14.99 -2.57
N ARG A 126 3.15 -16.23 -2.89
CA ARG A 126 4.54 -16.70 -2.78
C ARG A 126 5.48 -15.89 -3.69
N GLN A 127 5.08 -15.60 -4.92
CA GLN A 127 5.90 -14.77 -5.83
C GLN A 127 6.06 -13.33 -5.33
N ASP A 128 4.99 -12.73 -4.80
CA ASP A 128 5.04 -11.38 -4.23
C ASP A 128 5.90 -11.31 -2.96
N GLU A 129 5.88 -12.37 -2.14
CA GLU A 129 6.74 -12.51 -0.96
C GLU A 129 8.21 -12.63 -1.37
N VAL A 130 8.55 -13.52 -2.30
CA VAL A 130 9.93 -13.65 -2.83
C VAL A 130 10.43 -12.32 -3.40
N ARG A 131 9.63 -11.65 -4.23
CA ARG A 131 10.00 -10.35 -4.83
C ARG A 131 10.22 -9.26 -3.77
N ARG A 132 9.51 -9.34 -2.65
CA ARG A 132 9.68 -8.43 -1.51
C ARG A 132 10.96 -8.75 -0.74
N GLU A 133 11.21 -10.03 -0.47
CA GLU A 133 12.42 -10.50 0.18
C GLU A 133 13.67 -10.12 -0.62
N GLU A 134 13.67 -10.31 -1.94
CA GLU A 134 14.77 -9.90 -2.81
C GLU A 134 15.05 -8.38 -2.72
N GLN A 135 14.00 -7.55 -2.64
CA GLN A 135 14.17 -6.12 -2.46
C GLN A 135 14.70 -5.75 -1.07
N GLU A 136 14.33 -6.51 -0.04
CA GLU A 136 14.83 -6.34 1.32
C GLU A 136 16.30 -6.79 1.40
N GLN A 137 16.66 -7.94 0.83
CA GLN A 137 18.04 -8.41 0.71
C GLN A 137 18.93 -7.39 -0.04
N MET A 138 18.51 -6.88 -1.20
CA MET A 138 19.28 -5.87 -1.93
C MET A 138 19.46 -4.55 -1.14
N ARG A 139 18.54 -4.23 -0.22
CA ARG A 139 18.69 -3.06 0.66
C ARG A 139 19.62 -3.35 1.83
N GLU A 140 19.56 -4.56 2.37
CA GLU A 140 20.40 -5.02 3.45
C GLU A 140 21.86 -5.17 3.00
N GLU A 141 22.09 -5.79 1.85
CA GLU A 141 23.42 -5.91 1.24
C GLU A 141 24.07 -4.54 1.03
N ARG A 142 23.32 -3.55 0.53
CA ARG A 142 23.84 -2.16 0.42
C ARG A 142 24.12 -1.50 1.77
N ARG A 143 23.44 -1.90 2.85
CA ARG A 143 23.75 -1.41 4.20
C ARG A 143 25.01 -2.07 4.73
N GLU A 144 25.13 -3.38 4.56
CA GLU A 144 26.31 -4.16 4.93
C GLU A 144 27.54 -3.70 4.17
N GLU A 145 27.46 -3.46 2.86
CA GLU A 145 28.58 -2.96 2.06
C GLU A 145 29.08 -1.61 2.61
N ARG A 146 28.15 -0.71 2.94
CA ARG A 146 28.50 0.57 3.58
C ARG A 146 29.09 0.40 4.96
N GLU A 147 28.73 -0.66 5.68
CA GLU A 147 29.28 -1.00 6.99
C GLU A 147 30.68 -1.58 6.88
N ARG A 148 30.88 -2.54 5.99
CA ARG A 148 32.20 -3.09 5.63
C ARG A 148 33.17 -1.99 5.23
N LEU A 149 32.73 -1.03 4.41
CA LEU A 149 33.56 0.13 4.04
C LEU A 149 33.89 1.03 5.25
N ARG A 150 32.98 1.16 6.23
CA ARG A 150 33.27 1.91 7.47
C ARG A 150 34.29 1.17 8.32
N GLU A 151 34.11 -0.14 8.50
CA GLU A 151 35.01 -0.99 9.26
C GLU A 151 36.41 -1.05 8.62
N GLU A 152 36.47 -1.23 7.30
CA GLU A 152 37.73 -1.22 6.55
C GLU A 152 38.47 0.10 6.70
N ARG A 153 37.77 1.23 6.55
CA ARG A 153 38.35 2.57 6.79
C ARG A 153 38.82 2.74 8.23
N PHE A 154 38.07 2.22 9.20
CA PHE A 154 38.41 2.30 10.60
C PHE A 154 39.68 1.50 10.93
N LEU A 155 39.79 0.28 10.41
CA LEU A 155 40.99 -0.56 10.56
C LEU A 155 42.21 0.05 9.86
N ALA A 156 42.02 0.60 8.65
CA ALA A 156 43.09 1.30 7.93
C ALA A 156 43.62 2.51 8.72
N LEU A 157 42.73 3.26 9.38
CA LEU A 157 43.11 4.38 10.25
C LEU A 157 43.93 3.90 11.45
N ILE A 158 43.50 2.82 12.14
CA ILE A 158 44.26 2.24 13.25
C ILE A 158 45.66 1.80 12.80
N ALA A 159 45.75 1.12 11.66
CA ALA A 159 47.03 0.68 11.11
C ALA A 159 47.97 1.85 10.76
N GLN A 160 47.44 2.97 10.26
CA GLN A 160 48.22 4.19 10.03
C GLN A 160 48.71 4.82 11.33
N ILE A 161 47.88 4.83 12.38
CA ILE A 161 48.26 5.36 13.70
C ILE A 161 49.38 4.52 14.30
N ALA A 162 49.25 3.18 14.25
CA ALA A 162 50.29 2.27 14.73
C ALA A 162 51.63 2.49 14.01
N LYS A 163 51.62 2.58 12.67
CA LYS A 163 52.83 2.86 11.87
C LYS A 163 53.49 4.21 12.11
N LYS A 164 52.78 5.16 12.72
CA LYS A 164 53.31 6.50 13.05
C LYS A 164 53.96 6.58 14.43
N GLN A 165 53.80 5.55 15.26
CA GLN A 165 54.38 5.47 16.59
C GLN A 165 55.66 4.63 16.65
N ASP A 166 55.99 3.94 15.56
CA ASP A 166 57.32 3.35 15.28
C ASP A 166 58.22 4.36 14.57
#